data_AF-A0A535DUE8-F1
#
_entry.id   AF-A0A535DUE8-F1
#
_cell.length_a   1.000
_cell.length_b   1.000
_cell.length_c   1.000
_cell.angle_alpha   90.00
_cell.angle_beta   90.00
_cell.angle_gamma   90.00
#
_symmetry.space_group_name_H-M   'P 1'
#
loop_
_entity.id
_entity.type
_entity.pdbx_description
1 polymer ?
#
loop_
_entity_poly.entity_id
_entity_poly.type
_entity_poly.pdbx_seq_one_letter_code
_entity_poly.pdbx_strand_id
1 'polypeptide(L)'
;MGILDKLFGRKSEAAAPADKKPEVECPHAAITPRWNNAADMGKADLISEYMCESCHSSFNREDGEKMLALAADRMRVSEDERQEGMRKTER
;
A
#
# COMPACT_ATOMS: atom_id res chain seq x y z
N MET A 1 46.06 20.04 20.10
CA MET A 1 45.11 20.21 18.99
C MET A 1 44.63 18.81 18.59
N GLY A 2 43.51 18.22 18.94
CA GLY A 2 42.27 18.54 19.66
C GLY A 2 41.26 17.51 19.13
N ILE A 3 40.63 16.69 19.98
CA ILE A 3 39.76 15.55 19.56
C ILE A 3 38.65 15.96 18.58
N LEU A 4 38.28 17.24 18.58
CA LEU A 4 37.28 17.85 17.71
C LEU A 4 37.66 17.86 16.21
N ASP A 5 38.95 17.83 15.87
CA ASP A 5 39.42 17.78 14.47
C ASP A 5 39.11 16.43 13.80
N LYS A 6 38.99 15.37 14.61
CA LYS A 6 38.66 14.00 14.16
C LYS A 6 37.17 13.77 13.93
N LEU A 7 36.31 14.68 14.42
CA LEU A 7 34.86 14.61 14.22
C LEU A 7 34.39 15.38 12.98
N PHE A 8 35.20 16.31 12.45
CA PHE A 8 34.81 17.17 11.33
C PHE A 8 35.73 17.09 10.10
N GLY A 9 36.71 16.17 10.09
CA GLY A 9 37.72 16.03 9.03
C GLY A 9 37.48 14.89 8.05
N ARG A 10 36.80 15.18 6.93
CA ARG A 10 36.93 14.56 5.59
C ARG A 10 36.60 13.05 5.42
N LYS A 11 35.46 12.78 4.76
CA LYS A 11 35.44 11.99 3.51
C LYS A 11 34.21 12.32 2.67
N SER A 12 34.36 13.24 1.71
CA SER A 12 33.50 13.28 0.53
C SER A 12 33.89 12.11 -0.37
N GLU A 13 33.48 10.91 0.02
CA GLU A 13 33.36 9.81 -0.94
C GLU A 13 31.95 9.93 -1.48
N ALA A 14 31.83 10.46 -2.70
CA ALA A 14 30.58 10.47 -3.42
C ALA A 14 30.04 9.04 -3.37
N ALA A 15 28.92 8.89 -2.67
CA ALA A 15 28.24 7.62 -2.55
C ALA A 15 28.03 7.08 -3.96
N ALA A 16 28.63 5.91 -4.23
CA ALA A 16 28.32 5.14 -5.42
C ALA A 16 26.78 5.07 -5.54
N PRO A 17 26.20 5.25 -6.75
CA PRO A 17 24.76 5.17 -6.90
C PRO A 17 24.32 3.82 -6.34
N ALA A 18 23.48 3.89 -5.31
CA ALA A 18 22.94 2.73 -4.65
C ALA A 18 22.37 1.80 -5.71
N ASP A 19 22.84 0.56 -5.67
CA ASP A 19 22.29 -0.59 -6.35
C ASP A 19 20.76 -0.46 -6.41
N LYS A 20 20.22 -0.25 -7.61
CA LYS A 20 18.78 -0.14 -7.85
C LYS A 20 18.18 -1.47 -7.46
N LYS A 21 17.75 -1.59 -6.20
CA LYS A 21 16.84 -2.64 -5.77
C LYS A 21 15.70 -2.67 -6.79
N PRO A 22 15.26 -3.86 -7.25
CA PRO A 22 14.11 -3.94 -8.13
C PRO A 22 12.98 -3.16 -7.47
N GLU A 23 12.40 -2.21 -8.20
CA GLU A 23 11.20 -1.49 -7.78
C GLU A 23 10.16 -2.57 -7.49
N VAL A 24 9.95 -2.88 -6.21
CA VAL A 24 8.93 -3.84 -5.82
C VAL A 24 7.62 -3.14 -6.12
N GLU A 25 6.99 -3.51 -7.23
CA GLU A 25 5.69 -2.98 -7.59
C GLU A 25 4.72 -3.23 -6.44
N CYS A 26 4.17 -2.15 -5.89
CA CYS A 26 3.25 -2.26 -4.77
C CYS A 26 1.97 -2.95 -5.27
N PRO A 27 1.52 -4.05 -4.64
CA PRO A 27 0.30 -4.74 -5.04
C PRO A 27 -0.99 -3.96 -4.67
N HIS A 28 -0.87 -2.74 -4.13
CA HIS A 28 -1.95 -1.83 -3.72
C HIS A 28 -3.11 -2.52 -2.97
N ALA A 29 -2.77 -3.49 -2.11
CA ALA A 29 -3.74 -4.28 -1.35
C ALA A 29 -4.32 -3.55 -0.13
N ALA A 30 -3.75 -2.39 0.22
CA ALA A 30 -4.11 -1.59 1.40
C ALA A 30 -4.51 -0.16 1.00
N ILE A 31 -5.49 -0.03 0.11
CA ILE A 31 -6.05 1.28 -0.28
C ILE A 31 -7.15 1.73 0.68
N THR A 32 -7.15 3.02 1.02
CA THR A 32 -8.12 3.65 1.92
C THR A 32 -8.78 4.85 1.23
N PRO A 33 -10.10 5.04 1.41
CA PRO A 33 -10.79 6.22 0.88
C PRO A 33 -10.41 7.49 1.65
N ARG A 34 -10.34 8.61 0.92
CA ARG A 34 -10.13 9.96 1.44
C ARG A 34 -11.29 10.86 1.03
N TRP A 35 -11.65 11.79 1.89
CA TRP A 35 -12.72 12.76 1.68
C TRP A 35 -12.18 14.18 1.88
N ASN A 36 -12.67 15.12 1.08
CA ASN A 36 -12.34 16.54 1.22
C ASN A 36 -12.81 17.13 2.56
N ASN A 37 -13.94 16.63 3.11
CA ASN A 37 -14.52 17.12 4.35
C ASN A 37 -14.86 15.98 5.31
N ALA A 38 -14.77 16.24 6.62
CA ALA A 38 -15.17 15.28 7.65
C ALA A 38 -16.67 14.90 7.57
N ALA A 39 -17.53 15.84 7.14
CA ALA A 39 -18.98 15.60 6.98
C ALA A 39 -19.32 14.60 5.86
N ASP A 40 -18.37 14.31 4.98
CA ASP A 40 -18.54 13.40 3.84
C ASP A 40 -18.06 11.98 4.15
N MET A 41 -17.30 11.81 5.24
CA MET A 41 -16.76 10.51 5.63
C MET A 41 -17.84 9.45 5.76
N GLY A 42 -17.57 8.27 5.20
CA GLY A 42 -18.50 7.14 5.16
C GLY A 42 -19.51 7.18 4.00
N LYS A 43 -19.60 8.29 3.25
CA LYS A 43 -20.41 8.36 2.03
C LYS A 43 -19.54 8.00 0.83
N ALA A 44 -19.77 6.82 0.25
CA ALA A 44 -18.97 6.30 -0.87
C ALA A 44 -18.98 7.24 -2.09
N ASP A 45 -20.15 7.82 -2.40
CA ASP A 45 -20.30 8.72 -3.56
C ASP A 45 -19.54 10.05 -3.42
N LEU A 46 -19.05 10.37 -2.21
CA LEU A 46 -18.31 11.59 -1.92
C LEU A 46 -16.81 11.34 -1.69
N ILE A 47 -16.33 10.11 -1.92
CA ILE A 47 -14.90 9.79 -1.85
C ILE A 47 -14.15 10.65 -2.85
N SER A 48 -13.17 11.41 -2.39
CA SER A 48 -12.40 12.33 -3.25
C SER A 48 -11.27 11.60 -3.97
N GLU A 49 -10.57 10.72 -3.27
CA GLU A 49 -9.51 9.87 -3.81
C GLU A 49 -9.33 8.63 -2.93
N TYR A 50 -8.55 7.66 -3.42
CA TYR A 50 -8.05 6.55 -2.63
C TYR A 50 -6.55 6.69 -2.45
N MET A 51 -6.02 6.31 -1.29
CA MET A 51 -4.59 6.33 -1.02
C MET A 51 -4.14 4.96 -0.56
N CYS A 52 -3.02 4.46 -1.08
CA CYS A 52 -2.42 3.24 -0.55
C CYS A 52 -1.64 3.57 0.72
N GLU A 53 -1.96 2.91 1.84
CA GLU A 53 -1.24 3.11 3.11
C GLU A 53 0.17 2.52 3.11
N SER A 54 0.53 1.71 2.10
CA SER A 54 1.85 1.08 1.99
C SER A 54 2.84 1.89 1.16
N CYS A 55 2.43 2.39 -0.01
CA CYS A 55 3.29 3.17 -0.92
C CYS A 55 2.91 4.66 -1.01
N HIS A 56 1.80 5.07 -0.39
CA HIS A 56 1.25 6.43 -0.42
C HIS A 56 0.89 6.96 -1.82
N SER A 57 0.79 6.09 -2.83
CA SER A 57 0.22 6.47 -4.12
C SER A 57 -1.27 6.81 -3.97
N SER A 58 -1.69 7.89 -4.64
CA SER A 58 -3.09 8.28 -4.75
C SER A 58 -3.70 7.77 -6.06
N PHE A 59 -4.98 7.45 -5.98
CA PHE A 59 -5.79 6.94 -7.08
C PHE A 59 -7.09 7.73 -7.14
N ASN A 60 -7.58 7.98 -8.35
CA ASN A 60 -8.90 8.56 -8.51
C ASN A 60 -9.98 7.59 -7.98
N ARG A 61 -11.21 8.09 -7.87
CA ARG A 61 -12.35 7.32 -7.35
C ARG A 61 -12.61 6.04 -8.16
N GLU A 62 -12.67 6.15 -9.48
CA GLU A 62 -13.02 5.02 -10.36
C GLU A 62 -12.00 3.89 -10.26
N ASP A 63 -10.71 4.21 -10.22
CA ASP A 63 -9.66 3.21 -10.16
C ASP A 63 -9.58 2.55 -8.78
N GLY A 64 -9.77 3.32 -7.71
CA GLY A 64 -9.87 2.76 -6.36
C GLY A 64 -11.09 1.85 -6.18
N GLU A 65 -12.24 2.21 -6.76
CA GLU A 65 -13.44 1.36 -6.76
C GLU A 65 -13.21 0.04 -7.50
N LYS A 66 -12.56 0.08 -8.68
CA LYS A 66 -12.17 -1.14 -9.40
C LYS A 66 -11.24 -2.03 -8.57
N MET A 67 -10.25 -1.44 -7.90
CA MET A 67 -9.33 -2.19 -7.03
C MET A 67 -10.05 -2.86 -5.86
N LEU A 68 -11.01 -2.18 -5.22
CA LEU A 68 -11.81 -2.76 -4.15
C LEU A 68 -12.73 -3.88 -4.65
N ALA A 69 -13.34 -3.72 -5.83
CA ALA A 69 -14.16 -4.78 -6.44
C ALA A 69 -13.33 -6.04 -6.71
N LEU A 70 -12.15 -5.89 -7.32
CA LEU A 70 -11.21 -6.99 -7.58
C LEU A 70 -10.71 -7.64 -6.29
N ALA A 71 -10.56 -6.89 -5.20
CA ALA A 71 -10.22 -7.44 -3.90
C ALA A 71 -11.37 -8.26 -3.31
N ALA A 72 -12.61 -7.76 -3.40
CA ALA A 72 -13.80 -8.47 -2.94
C ALA A 72 -14.01 -9.80 -3.69
N ASP A 73 -13.81 -9.81 -5.00
CA ASP A 73 -13.94 -11.04 -5.80
C ASP A 73 -12.90 -12.10 -5.43
N ARG A 74 -11.65 -11.69 -5.20
CA ARG A 74 -10.59 -12.59 -4.70
C ARG A 74 -10.96 -13.20 -3.35
N MET A 75 -11.52 -12.42 -2.44
CA MET A 75 -11.95 -12.92 -1.12
C MET A 75 -13.05 -13.96 -1.24
N ARG A 76 -14.06 -13.75 -2.10
CA ARG A 76 -15.16 -14.71 -2.32
C ARG A 76 -14.65 -16.07 -2.78
N VAL A 77 -13.72 -16.10 -3.73
CA VAL A 77 -13.11 -17.36 -4.22
C VAL A 77 -12.43 -18.10 -3.08
N SER A 78 -11.59 -17.40 -2.30
CA SER A 78 -10.89 -18.00 -1.16
C SER A 78 -11.83 -18.47 -0.04
N GLU A 79 -12.99 -17.85 0.13
CA GLU A 79 -14.02 -18.29 1.07
C GLU A 79 -14.73 -19.56 0.61
N ASP A 80 -15.08 -19.67 -0.67
CA ASP A 80 -15.72 -20.86 -1.23
C ASP A 80 -14.81 -22.09 -1.15
N GLU A 81 -13.52 -21.94 -1.50
CA GLU A 81 -12.52 -23.00 -1.36
C GLU A 81 -12.39 -23.48 0.10
N ARG A 82 -12.41 -22.54 1.06
CA ARG A 82 -12.35 -22.87 2.50
C ARG A 82 -13.59 -23.64 2.94
N GLN A 83 -14.78 -23.25 2.48
CA GLN A 83 -16.03 -23.94 2.78
C GLN A 83 -16.11 -25.33 2.14
N GLU A 84 -15.61 -25.49 0.91
CA GLU A 84 -15.51 -26.80 0.27
C GLU A 84 -14.55 -27.74 1.03
N GLY A 85 -13.41 -27.21 1.48
CA GLY A 85 -12.48 -27.95 2.33
C GLY A 85 -13.14 -28.48 3.61
N MET A 86 -13.89 -27.63 4.31
CA MET A 86 -14.64 -28.01 5.52
C MET A 86 -15.67 -29.12 5.24
N ARG A 87 -16.47 -28.97 4.18
CA ARG A 87 -17.49 -29.97 3.78
C ARG A 87 -16.88 -31.34 3.43
N LYS A 88 -15.65 -31.38 2.92
CA LYS A 88 -14.94 -32.64 2.61
C LYS A 88 -14.38 -33.33 3.85
N THR A 89 -14.01 -32.58 4.90
CA THR A 89 -13.50 -33.16 6.16
C THR A 89 -14.61 -33.72 7.08
N GLU A 90 -15.87 -33.35 6.85
CA GLU A 90 -17.02 -33.81 7.63
C GLU A 90 -17.69 -35.09 7.07
N ARG A 91 -17.17 -35.65 5.98
CA ARG A 91 -17.73 -36.81 5.25
C ARG A 91 -16.86 -38.04 5.39
#